data_AF-A0A328RMQ1-F1
#
_entry.id   AF-A0A328RMQ1-F1
#
_cell.length_a   1.000
_cell.length_b   1.000
_cell.length_c   1.000
_cell.angle_alpha   90.00
_cell.angle_beta   90.00
_cell.angle_gamma   90.00
#
_symmetry.space_group_name_H-M   'P 1'
#
loop_
_entity.id
_entity.type
_entity.pdbx_description
1 polymer ?
#
loop_
_entity_poly.entity_id
_entity_poly.type
_entity_poly.pdbx_seq_one_letter_code
_entity_poly.pdbx_strand_id
1 'polypeptide(L)'
;MGKKDKLQTSNFIPASIKRQIRYEEILKLVIPHLGTHTGKIIVAQILISLKLEGVIKDDFSQKDIDMVNTIKDAIFLDENKLKDALNLHAKLIEDSKHDRLQS
;
A
#
# COMPACT_ATOMS: atom_id res chain seq x y z
N MET A 1 -13.25 19.00 47.76
CA MET A 1 -12.85 17.68 47.20
C MET A 1 -13.40 17.62 45.78
N GLY A 2 -12.60 17.98 44.78
CA GLY A 2 -13.04 18.04 43.38
C GLY A 2 -11.94 17.47 42.50
N LYS A 3 -11.93 16.15 42.33
CA LYS A 3 -11.06 15.49 41.37
C LYS A 3 -11.58 15.89 39.98
N LYS A 4 -10.84 16.78 39.31
CA LYS A 4 -11.04 17.06 37.89
C LYS A 4 -10.53 15.84 37.14
N ASP A 5 -11.45 15.03 36.63
CA ASP A 5 -11.14 13.94 35.74
C ASP A 5 -10.46 14.51 34.49
N LYS A 6 -9.15 14.27 34.38
CA LYS A 6 -8.39 14.53 33.16
C LYS A 6 -8.92 13.55 32.12
N LEU A 7 -9.77 14.03 31.23
CA LEU A 7 -10.14 13.36 29.98
C LEU A 7 -8.84 12.95 29.28
N GLN A 8 -8.53 11.65 29.33
CA GLN A 8 -7.49 11.06 28.50
C GLN A 8 -7.95 11.22 27.05
N THR A 9 -7.29 12.09 26.30
CA THR A 9 -7.42 12.18 24.86
C THR A 9 -6.90 10.87 24.27
N SER A 10 -7.78 9.88 24.11
CA SER A 10 -7.45 8.68 23.37
C SER A 10 -7.14 9.11 21.94
N ASN A 11 -5.90 8.87 21.48
CA ASN A 11 -5.49 9.13 20.11
C ASN A 11 -6.34 8.30 19.14
N PHE A 12 -7.47 8.85 18.70
CA PHE A 12 -8.32 8.24 17.68
C PHE A 12 -7.63 8.41 16.33
N ILE A 13 -7.09 7.31 15.79
CA ILE A 13 -6.58 7.27 14.42
C ILE A 13 -7.70 6.73 13.51
N PRO A 14 -8.18 7.51 12.52
CA PRO A 14 -9.15 7.06 11.54
C PRO A 14 -8.74 5.75 10.87
N ALA A 15 -9.73 4.91 10.56
CA ALA A 15 -9.48 3.61 9.92
C ALA A 15 -8.78 3.74 8.55
N SER A 16 -9.08 4.80 7.80
CA SER A 16 -8.41 5.12 6.53
C SER A 16 -6.92 5.36 6.71
N ILE A 17 -6.53 6.14 7.74
CA ILE A 17 -5.12 6.40 8.05
C ILE A 17 -4.41 5.11 8.47
N LYS A 18 -5.06 4.27 9.30
CA LYS A 18 -4.50 2.95 9.66
C LYS A 18 -4.27 2.05 8.43
N ARG A 19 -5.19 2.07 7.46
CA ARG A 19 -5.04 1.29 6.22
C ARG A 19 -3.91 1.84 5.35
N GLN A 20 -3.80 3.16 5.22
CA GLN A 20 -2.71 3.80 4.48
C GLN A 20 -1.34 3.44 5.07
N ILE A 21 -1.19 3.51 6.40
CA ILE A 21 0.05 3.13 7.09
C ILE A 21 0.40 1.66 6.79
N ARG A 22 -0.57 0.75 6.93
CA ARG A 22 -0.36 -0.67 6.61
C ARG A 22 0.00 -0.91 5.15
N TYR A 23 -0.63 -0.18 4.23
CA TYR A 23 -0.33 -0.26 2.81
C TYR A 23 1.13 0.09 2.52
N GLU A 24 1.62 1.20 3.08
CA GLU A 24 3.00 1.64 2.94
C GLU A 24 3.99 0.67 3.59
N GLU A 25 3.69 0.17 4.79
CA GLU A 25 4.51 -0.83 5.49
C GLU A 25 4.68 -2.11 4.66
N ILE A 26 3.58 -2.65 4.12
CA ILE A 26 3.63 -3.86 3.30
C ILE A 26 4.39 -3.59 2.00
N LEU A 27 4.15 -2.45 1.34
CA LEU A 27 4.90 -2.10 0.13
C LEU A 27 6.40 -1.97 0.38
N LYS A 28 6.83 -1.35 1.48
CA LYS A 28 8.25 -1.26 1.85
C LYS A 28 8.90 -2.63 1.99
N LEU A 29 8.16 -3.62 2.47
CA LEU A 29 8.64 -5.00 2.60
C LEU A 29 8.69 -5.70 1.24
N VAL A 30 7.67 -5.52 0.39
CA VAL A 30 7.52 -6.27 -0.87
C VAL A 30 8.39 -5.68 -1.99
N ILE A 31 8.45 -4.35 -2.11
CA ILE A 31 9.12 -3.65 -3.23
C ILE A 31 10.56 -4.09 -3.48
N PRO A 32 11.43 -4.24 -2.46
CA PRO A 32 12.82 -4.67 -2.66
C PRO A 32 12.95 -6.02 -3.38
N HIS A 33 11.94 -6.89 -3.25
CA HIS A 33 11.93 -8.22 -3.87
C HIS A 33 11.34 -8.22 -5.29
N LEU A 34 10.63 -7.17 -5.70
CA LEU A 34 10.02 -7.08 -7.03
C LEU A 34 11.00 -6.58 -8.10
N GLY A 35 12.12 -5.97 -7.68
CA GLY A 35 13.08 -5.32 -8.58
C GLY A 35 12.44 -4.14 -9.32
N THR A 36 12.84 -3.94 -10.58
CA THR A 36 12.40 -2.81 -11.42
C THR A 36 11.29 -3.15 -12.41
N HIS A 37 10.66 -4.33 -12.28
CA HIS A 37 9.66 -4.77 -13.24
C HIS A 37 8.32 -4.08 -13.00
N THR A 38 7.99 -3.08 -13.82
CA THR A 38 6.77 -2.25 -13.75
C THR A 38 5.49 -3.06 -13.54
N GLY A 39 5.27 -4.11 -14.32
CA GLY A 39 4.06 -4.94 -14.20
C GLY A 39 3.94 -5.64 -12.84
N LYS A 40 5.06 -6.02 -12.21
CA LYS A 40 5.05 -6.68 -10.89
C LYS A 40 4.76 -5.66 -9.79
N ILE A 41 5.33 -4.47 -9.91
CA ILE A 41 5.10 -3.34 -8.99
C ILE A 41 3.62 -2.98 -8.97
N ILE A 42 3.01 -2.77 -10.16
CA ILE A 42 1.59 -2.40 -10.28
C ILE A 42 0.71 -3.50 -9.73
N VAL A 43 0.94 -4.77 -10.11
CA VAL A 43 0.15 -5.89 -9.60
C VAL A 43 0.25 -5.98 -8.08
N ALA A 44 1.45 -5.83 -7.50
CA ALA A 44 1.60 -5.84 -6.05
C ALA A 44 0.81 -4.71 -5.36
N GLN A 45 0.86 -3.49 -5.89
CA GLN A 45 0.08 -2.36 -5.38
C GLN A 45 -1.44 -2.63 -5.42
N ILE A 46 -1.94 -3.21 -6.51
CA ILE A 46 -3.34 -3.61 -6.64
C ILE A 46 -3.70 -4.68 -5.61
N LEU A 47 -2.90 -5.73 -5.52
CA LEU A 47 -3.14 -6.86 -4.61
C LEU A 47 -3.21 -6.40 -3.15
N ILE A 48 -2.23 -5.59 -2.71
CA ILE A 48 -2.19 -5.10 -1.33
C ILE A 48 -3.40 -4.23 -1.04
N SER A 49 -3.77 -3.32 -1.97
CA SER A 49 -4.94 -2.46 -1.83
C SER A 49 -6.23 -3.27 -1.68
N LEU A 50 -6.47 -4.21 -2.59
CA LEU A 50 -7.66 -5.06 -2.57
C LEU A 50 -7.73 -5.94 -1.33
N LYS A 51 -6.57 -6.42 -0.85
CA LYS A 51 -6.49 -7.23 0.36
C LYS A 51 -6.84 -6.42 1.61
N LEU A 52 -6.33 -5.20 1.73
CA LEU A 52 -6.61 -4.31 2.86
C LEU A 52 -8.05 -3.81 2.90
N GLU A 53 -8.68 -3.66 1.73
CA GLU A 53 -10.11 -3.34 1.61
C GLU A 53 -11.02 -4.57 1.76
N GLY A 54 -10.45 -5.78 1.87
CA GLY A 54 -11.20 -7.02 2.05
C GLY A 54 -11.97 -7.47 0.81
N VAL A 55 -11.60 -6.95 -0.38
CA VAL A 55 -12.21 -7.34 -1.66
C VAL A 55 -11.78 -8.74 -2.05
N ILE A 56 -10.50 -9.06 -1.86
CA ILE A 56 -9.93 -10.39 -2.12
C ILE A 56 -9.67 -11.12 -0.80
N LYS A 57 -9.96 -12.43 -0.79
CA LYS A 57 -9.79 -13.30 0.38
C LYS A 57 -8.38 -13.90 0.41
N ASP A 58 -8.13 -14.83 1.34
CA ASP A 58 -6.85 -15.54 1.42
C ASP A 58 -6.66 -16.46 0.22
N ASP A 59 -7.75 -17.09 -0.24
CA ASP A 59 -7.77 -17.88 -1.47
C ASP A 59 -8.02 -17.00 -2.69
N PHE A 60 -7.15 -17.14 -3.69
CA PHE A 60 -7.26 -16.41 -4.95
C PHE A 60 -8.18 -17.16 -5.92
N SER A 61 -9.33 -16.57 -6.25
CA SER A 61 -10.20 -17.12 -7.28
C SER A 61 -9.82 -16.61 -8.67
N GLN A 62 -10.26 -17.31 -9.73
CA GLN A 62 -10.07 -16.84 -11.11
C GLN A 62 -10.68 -15.45 -11.33
N LYS A 63 -11.82 -15.17 -10.69
CA LYS A 63 -12.47 -13.86 -10.74
C LYS A 63 -11.59 -12.74 -10.16
N ASP A 64 -10.84 -13.04 -9.10
CA ASP A 64 -9.91 -12.08 -8.50
C ASP A 64 -8.73 -11.80 -9.43
N ILE A 65 -8.22 -12.84 -10.11
CA ILE A 65 -7.16 -12.72 -11.13
C ILE A 65 -7.63 -11.83 -12.28
N ASP A 66 -8.83 -12.08 -12.80
CA ASP A 66 -9.40 -11.33 -13.93
C ASP A 66 -9.62 -9.85 -13.55
N MET A 67 -10.09 -9.60 -12.32
CA MET A 67 -10.25 -8.25 -11.79
C MET A 67 -8.90 -7.53 -11.65
N VAL A 68 -7.89 -8.19 -11.07
CA VAL A 68 -6.54 -7.61 -10.95
C VAL A 68 -5.96 -7.28 -12.32
N ASN A 69 -6.13 -8.16 -13.31
CA ASN A 69 -5.69 -7.91 -14.68
C ASN A 69 -6.42 -6.72 -15.31
N THR A 70 -7.74 -6.62 -15.13
CA THR A 70 -8.54 -5.50 -15.64
C THR A 70 -8.06 -4.17 -15.05
N ILE A 71 -7.81 -4.11 -13.74
CA ILE A 71 -7.31 -2.90 -13.08
C ILE A 71 -5.89 -2.56 -13.55
N LYS A 72 -5.02 -3.57 -13.66
CA LYS A 72 -3.66 -3.42 -14.17
C LYS A 72 -3.69 -2.81 -15.56
N ASP A 73 -4.48 -3.36 -16.46
CA ASP A 73 -4.59 -2.87 -17.84
C ASP A 73 -5.15 -1.44 -17.88
N ALA A 74 -6.14 -1.12 -17.03
CA ALA A 74 -6.65 0.25 -16.90
C ALA A 74 -5.60 1.25 -16.38
N ILE A 75 -4.69 0.84 -15.52
CA ILE A 75 -3.56 1.66 -15.06
C ILE A 75 -2.53 1.83 -16.19
N PHE A 76 -2.24 0.79 -16.97
CA PHE A 76 -1.31 0.90 -18.09
C PHE A 76 -1.82 1.81 -19.22
N LEU A 77 -3.13 1.87 -19.41
CA LEU A 77 -3.76 2.74 -20.42
C LEU A 77 -3.81 4.22 -19.98
N ASP A 78 -3.61 4.50 -18.70
CA ASP A 78 -3.66 5.86 -18.14
C ASP A 78 -2.25 6.27 -17.69
N GLU A 79 -1.57 7.06 -18.53
CA GLU A 79 -0.19 7.49 -18.29
C GLU A 79 0.00 8.20 -16.94
N ASN A 80 -1.02 8.92 -16.47
CA ASN A 80 -0.93 9.61 -15.18
C ASN A 80 -0.93 8.60 -14.03
N LYS A 81 -1.84 7.61 -14.06
CA LYS A 81 -1.89 6.55 -13.06
C LYS A 81 -0.64 5.68 -13.07
N LEU A 82 -0.12 5.37 -14.27
CA LEU A 82 1.13 4.63 -14.41
C LEU A 82 2.29 5.38 -13.78
N LYS A 83 2.38 6.69 -14.05
CA LYS A 83 3.43 7.56 -13.49
C LYS A 83 3.31 7.65 -11.97
N ASP A 84 2.11 7.78 -11.42
CA ASP A 84 1.89 7.83 -9.98
C ASP A 84 2.31 6.52 -9.29
N ALA A 85 1.96 5.38 -9.87
CA ALA A 85 2.35 4.06 -9.36
C ALA A 85 3.88 3.88 -9.33
N LEU A 86 4.58 4.36 -10.35
CA LEU A 86 6.04 4.32 -10.46
C LEU A 86 6.73 5.31 -9.52
N ASN A 87 6.19 6.53 -9.37
CA ASN A 87 6.72 7.54 -8.47
C ASN A 87 6.64 7.07 -7.01
N LEU A 88 5.53 6.44 -6.62
CA LEU A 88 5.39 5.86 -5.29
C LEU A 88 6.46 4.79 -5.05
N HIS A 89 6.70 3.92 -6.03
CA HIS A 89 7.74 2.90 -5.94
C HIS A 89 9.15 3.50 -5.80
N ALA A 90 9.48 4.52 -6.61
CA ALA A 90 10.76 5.22 -6.54
C ALA A 90 10.99 5.84 -5.15
N LYS A 91 9.98 6.54 -4.63
CA LYS A 91 10.03 7.13 -3.28
C LYS A 91 10.29 6.08 -2.20
N LEU A 92 9.58 4.95 -2.25
CA LEU A 92 9.73 3.89 -1.25
C LEU A 92 11.11 3.21 -1.31
N ILE A 93 11.71 3.12 -2.50
CA ILE A 93 13.10 2.65 -2.64
C ILE A 93 14.07 3.64 -2.01
N GLU A 94 13.90 4.95 -2.24
CA GLU A 94 14.76 5.99 -1.65
C GLU A 94 14.67 5.98 -0.12
N ASP A 95 13.46 5.94 0.43
CA ASP A 95 13.22 5.84 1.88
C ASP A 95 13.91 4.59 2.48
N SER A 96 13.80 3.44 1.82
CA SER A 96 14.39 2.17 2.29
C SER A 96 15.92 2.16 2.28
N LYS A 97 16.57 2.97 1.43
CA LYS A 97 18.03 3.12 1.40
C LYS A 97 18.51 4.04 2.53
N HIS A 98 17.72 5.06 2.87
CA HIS A 98 18.07 5.99 3.94
C HIS A 98 18.04 5.31 5.32
N ASP A 99 17.06 4.43 5.58
CA ASP A 99 16.94 3.70 6.85
C ASP A 99 18.12 2.73 7.10
N ARG A 100 18.72 2.18 6.04
CA ARG A 100 19.88 1.25 6.13
C ARG A 100 21.21 1.96 6.38
N LEU A 101 21.29 3.27 6.19
CA LEU A 101 22.50 4.06 6.43
C LEU A 101 22.57 4.64 7.85
N GLN A 102 21.49 4.51 8.63
CA GLN A 102 21.41 4.97 10.02
C GLN A 102 21.28 3.82 11.05
N SER A 103 21.29 2.56 10.60
CA SER A 103 21.28 1.35 11.43
C SER A 103 22.66 0.70 11.44
#